data_AF-A0A6L2NRW0-F1
#
_entry.id   AF-A0A6L2NRW0-F1
#
_cell.length_a   1.000
_cell.length_b   1.000
_cell.length_c   1.000
_cell.angle_alpha   90.00
_cell.angle_beta   90.00
_cell.angle_gamma   90.00
#
_symmetry.space_group_name_H-M   'P 1'
#
loop_
_entity.id
_entity.type
_entity.pdbx_description
1 polymer ?
#
loop_
_entity_poly.entity_id
_entity_poly.type
_entity_poly.pdbx_seq_one_letter_code
_entity_poly.pdbx_strand_id
1 'polypeptide(L)'
;MRVATRYSHSIPRLVCPDGDDGLIVSTENLNNVINIDQEKMLITLESGVTLRQLINEAAKSGLALPYSPYWWGLTIGGLLGTGAHGSTLWGEGSAIHDYVVRMRIVTPSGPGETYAEVRTLEDNGDFAEDMKAAKVSLGVLGVISQVTLKGDVTGKCNNGKLTTTLLIKGAYGLTNDGILFKGYPVIGNQNRLQASGGCLKGPNNAEITACPWDPRVKGLFFHQTTFSIVLSKAKDFIQDVQNLVSLVPQSLCGIDMYNGILMRYVTGSNAYLGKQEDSLDFDITYYRSKDPKKPRLYEDVLEEIEQMAVFKYGGFPHWGKNRNIAFVGAIKKYNKAREFLKVKEKYDPLGLFSSEWTNQVLGLKDGLAMVKEGCALEGLCMCSEDIHCAPQKGYLCRPGKVFKEARVCSLVQPGK
;
A
#
# COMPACT_ATOMS: atom_id res chain seq x y z
N MET A 1 -2.49 19.66 12.36
CA MET A 1 -1.11 19.14 12.45
C MET A 1 -1.05 17.77 11.76
N ARG A 2 0.05 17.41 11.10
CA ARG A 2 0.26 16.06 10.55
C ARG A 2 1.59 15.49 10.99
N VAL A 3 1.70 14.17 11.02
CA VAL A 3 2.96 13.47 11.29
C VAL A 3 3.54 13.02 9.95
N ALA A 4 4.77 13.46 9.65
CA ALA A 4 5.46 13.14 8.42
C ALA A 4 6.67 12.25 8.69
N THR A 5 6.84 11.25 7.84
CA THR A 5 8.04 10.41 7.83
C THR A 5 9.05 10.98 6.84
N ARG A 6 10.34 10.66 7.05
CA ARG A 6 11.46 11.19 6.26
C ARG A 6 11.24 11.16 4.75
N TYR A 7 10.64 10.08 4.23
CA TYR A 7 10.42 9.92 2.79
C TYR A 7 8.98 10.16 2.34
N SER A 8 8.03 10.25 3.28
CA SER A 8 6.60 10.44 2.98
C SER A 8 6.12 9.62 1.78
N HIS A 9 6.53 8.34 1.73
CA HIS A 9 6.34 7.46 0.57
C HIS A 9 4.90 6.93 0.51
N SER A 10 3.98 7.86 0.35
CA SER A 10 2.58 7.67 0.11
C SER A 10 2.14 8.61 -0.99
N ILE A 11 1.27 8.14 -1.87
CA ILE A 11 0.69 8.95 -2.93
C ILE A 11 -0.43 9.88 -2.43
N PRO A 12 -1.36 9.43 -1.56
CA PRO A 12 -2.44 10.30 -1.12
C PRO A 12 -1.96 11.41 -0.19
N ARG A 13 -2.82 12.41 0.02
CA ARG A 13 -2.55 13.59 0.88
C ARG A 13 -2.63 13.27 2.38
N LEU A 14 -2.11 12.10 2.78
CA LEU A 14 -2.11 11.62 4.17
C LEU A 14 -1.31 12.55 5.10
N VAL A 15 -0.21 13.12 4.63
CA VAL A 15 0.68 13.95 5.46
C VAL A 15 0.55 15.44 5.17
N CYS A 16 -0.28 15.83 4.20
CA CYS A 16 -0.53 17.23 3.89
C CYS A 16 -1.46 17.84 4.96
N PRO A 17 -1.06 18.94 5.61
CA PRO A 17 -1.96 19.69 6.46
C PRO A 17 -2.91 20.52 5.60
N ASP A 18 -3.98 21.03 6.22
CA ASP A 18 -4.88 21.97 5.56
C ASP A 18 -4.31 23.39 5.58
N GLY A 19 -4.57 24.15 4.52
CA GLY A 19 -4.11 25.54 4.39
C GLY A 19 -2.59 25.69 4.29
N ASP A 20 -2.12 26.94 4.39
CA ASP A 20 -0.71 27.30 4.24
C ASP A 20 0.04 27.33 5.60
N ASP A 21 -0.68 27.45 6.72
CA ASP A 21 -0.12 27.54 8.09
C ASP A 21 -0.10 26.20 8.85
N GLY A 22 -0.19 25.10 8.12
CA GLY A 22 -0.27 23.75 8.67
C GLY A 22 1.03 23.25 9.32
N LEU A 23 0.94 22.74 10.55
CA LEU A 23 2.09 22.18 11.27
C LEU A 23 2.39 20.71 10.89
N ILE A 24 3.67 20.40 10.71
CA ILE A 24 4.20 19.04 10.52
C ILE A 24 5.10 18.65 11.69
N VAL A 25 4.87 17.47 12.26
CA VAL A 25 5.80 16.79 13.16
C VAL A 25 6.61 15.78 12.34
N SER A 26 7.89 16.06 12.15
CA SER A 26 8.81 15.13 11.48
C SER A 26 9.28 14.06 12.46
N THR A 27 9.22 12.80 12.04
CA THR A 27 9.81 11.67 12.80
C THR A 27 11.24 11.34 12.36
N GLU A 28 11.88 12.19 11.54
CA GLU A 28 13.22 11.91 10.99
C GLU A 28 14.29 11.60 12.05
N ASN A 29 14.22 12.28 13.20
CA ASN A 29 15.16 12.09 14.32
C ASN A 29 14.69 11.05 15.36
N LEU A 30 13.48 10.50 15.23
CA LEU A 30 13.00 9.38 16.03
C LEU A 30 13.43 8.06 15.38
N ASN A 31 14.74 7.86 15.23
CA ASN A 31 15.31 6.84 14.37
C ASN A 31 16.28 5.87 15.09
N ASN A 32 16.10 5.70 16.40
CA ASN A 32 16.91 4.80 17.22
C ASN A 32 16.27 3.43 17.42
N VAL A 33 17.10 2.39 17.47
CA VAL A 33 16.72 1.08 18.04
C VAL A 33 16.95 1.16 19.54
N ILE A 34 15.89 0.91 20.31
CA ILE A 34 15.85 1.17 21.75
C ILE A 34 16.27 -0.06 22.55
N ASN A 35 15.76 -1.24 22.18
CA ASN A 35 16.06 -2.48 22.88
C ASN A 35 15.86 -3.69 21.97
N ILE A 36 16.68 -4.74 22.15
CA ILE A 36 16.51 -6.04 21.51
C ILE A 36 16.53 -7.11 22.59
N ASP A 37 15.39 -7.79 22.78
CA ASP A 37 15.24 -8.93 23.68
C ASP A 37 15.28 -10.21 22.84
N GLN A 38 16.45 -10.84 22.78
CA GLN A 38 16.67 -12.05 21.97
C GLN A 38 15.91 -13.26 22.51
N GLU A 39 15.72 -13.35 23.83
CA GLU A 39 15.00 -14.49 24.45
C GLU A 39 13.52 -14.45 24.08
N LYS A 40 12.90 -13.27 24.12
CA LYS A 40 11.49 -13.08 23.74
C LYS A 40 11.29 -12.82 22.25
N MET A 41 12.39 -12.73 21.48
CA MET A 41 12.39 -12.38 20.07
C MET A 41 11.70 -11.02 19.80
N LEU A 42 11.93 -10.03 20.65
CA LEU A 42 11.32 -8.70 20.54
C LEU A 42 12.36 -7.63 20.18
N ILE A 43 11.98 -6.71 19.31
CA ILE A 43 12.77 -5.52 18.99
C ILE A 43 11.93 -4.27 19.19
N THR A 44 12.40 -3.36 20.05
CA THR A 44 11.79 -2.05 20.32
C THR A 44 12.59 -0.97 19.64
N LEU A 45 11.91 -0.10 18.90
CA LEU A 45 12.50 0.91 18.04
C LEU A 45 11.59 2.13 17.93
N GLU A 46 12.16 3.25 17.50
CA GLU A 46 11.41 4.48 17.23
C GLU A 46 10.78 4.49 15.83
N SER A 47 9.68 5.23 15.67
CA SER A 47 8.86 5.16 14.44
C SER A 47 9.55 5.66 13.17
N GLY A 48 10.57 6.50 13.28
CA GLY A 48 11.39 6.98 12.18
C GLY A 48 12.48 6.01 11.72
N VAL A 49 12.71 4.90 12.45
CA VAL A 49 13.62 3.83 12.00
C VAL A 49 13.14 3.29 10.66
N THR A 50 14.06 3.18 9.70
CA THR A 50 13.77 2.58 8.40
C THR A 50 13.71 1.06 8.48
N LEU A 51 12.94 0.43 7.59
CA LEU A 51 12.88 -1.01 7.45
C LEU A 51 14.27 -1.61 7.17
N ARG A 52 15.12 -0.90 6.41
CA ARG A 52 16.53 -1.27 6.22
C ARG A 52 17.31 -1.31 7.54
N GLN A 53 17.19 -0.27 8.38
CA GLN A 53 17.84 -0.26 9.70
C GLN A 53 17.33 -1.39 10.58
N LEU A 54 16.00 -1.59 10.65
CA LEU A 54 15.39 -2.69 11.39
C LEU A 54 15.92 -4.06 10.93
N ILE A 55 15.93 -4.34 9.63
CA ILE A 55 16.45 -5.61 9.09
C ILE A 55 17.91 -5.82 9.48
N ASN A 56 18.74 -4.77 9.37
CA ASN A 56 20.16 -4.86 9.71
C ASN A 56 20.39 -5.13 11.22
N GLU A 57 19.71 -4.40 12.10
CA GLU A 57 19.87 -4.57 13.55
C GLU A 57 19.27 -5.90 14.05
N ALA A 58 18.13 -6.31 13.49
CA ALA A 58 17.55 -7.61 13.77
C ALA A 58 18.53 -8.74 13.37
N ALA A 59 19.11 -8.68 12.17
CA ALA A 59 20.03 -9.70 11.67
C ALA A 59 21.28 -9.85 12.55
N LYS A 60 21.84 -8.75 13.08
CA LYS A 60 22.98 -8.79 14.02
C LYS A 60 22.68 -9.53 15.31
N SER A 61 21.41 -9.60 15.69
CA SER A 61 20.93 -10.15 16.95
C SER A 61 20.17 -11.47 16.77
N GLY A 62 20.32 -12.14 15.61
CA GLY A 62 19.62 -13.40 15.35
C GLY A 62 18.09 -13.26 15.33
N LEU A 63 17.58 -12.08 14.94
CA LEU A 63 16.17 -11.79 14.71
C LEU A 63 15.89 -11.55 13.21
N ALA A 64 14.65 -11.81 12.79
CA ALA A 64 14.18 -11.46 11.46
C ALA A 64 12.68 -11.17 11.49
N LEU A 65 12.28 -10.16 10.72
CA LEU A 65 10.88 -9.94 10.39
C LEU A 65 10.38 -11.12 9.54
N PRO A 66 9.21 -11.72 9.84
CA PRO A 66 8.69 -12.82 9.04
C PRO A 66 8.40 -12.41 7.60
N TYR A 67 7.75 -11.26 7.41
CA TYR A 67 7.45 -10.69 6.10
C TYR A 67 7.75 -9.20 6.06
N SER A 68 8.00 -8.67 4.86
CA SER A 68 8.25 -7.25 4.65
C SER A 68 7.79 -6.79 3.26
N PRO A 69 7.43 -5.52 3.09
CA PRO A 69 7.24 -4.95 1.77
C PRO A 69 8.57 -4.91 1.00
N TYR A 70 8.46 -4.77 -0.33
CA TYR A 70 9.61 -4.80 -1.24
C TYR A 70 10.59 -3.65 -1.01
N TRP A 71 10.09 -2.42 -0.81
CA TRP A 71 10.94 -1.25 -0.63
C TRP A 71 11.29 -1.03 0.85
N TRP A 72 12.53 -1.34 1.21
CA TRP A 72 13.06 -1.20 2.57
C TRP A 72 13.44 0.22 3.01
N GLY A 73 13.16 1.24 2.18
CA GLY A 73 13.34 2.65 2.54
C GLY A 73 12.24 3.19 3.47
N LEU A 74 11.13 2.46 3.62
CA LEU A 74 9.98 2.84 4.43
C LEU A 74 10.35 2.91 5.92
N THR A 75 9.90 3.96 6.61
CA THR A 75 9.98 4.07 8.08
C THR A 75 8.91 3.21 8.77
N ILE A 76 9.16 2.71 9.97
CA ILE A 76 8.16 1.87 10.70
C ILE A 76 6.83 2.60 10.92
N GLY A 77 6.85 3.90 11.27
CA GLY A 77 5.63 4.69 11.42
C GLY A 77 4.82 4.78 10.13
N GLY A 78 5.47 4.91 8.98
CA GLY A 78 4.81 4.91 7.66
C GLY A 78 4.24 3.54 7.26
N LEU A 79 4.94 2.45 7.63
CA LEU A 79 4.47 1.09 7.41
C LEU A 79 3.16 0.83 8.17
N LEU A 80 3.13 1.18 9.46
CA LEU A 80 1.96 1.03 10.31
C LEU A 80 0.84 1.98 9.89
N GLY A 81 1.18 3.26 9.63
CA GLY A 81 0.21 4.27 9.26
C GLY A 81 -0.62 3.91 8.02
N THR A 82 -0.10 3.06 7.12
CA THR A 82 -0.77 2.72 5.85
C THR A 82 -1.08 1.24 5.66
N GLY A 83 -0.78 0.38 6.64
CA GLY A 83 -1.04 -1.06 6.58
C GLY A 83 -0.16 -1.80 5.57
N ALA A 84 1.14 -1.47 5.51
CA ALA A 84 2.08 -2.05 4.56
C ALA A 84 2.34 -3.55 4.83
N HIS A 85 2.51 -4.32 3.74
CA HIS A 85 2.57 -5.78 3.81
C HIS A 85 3.47 -6.41 2.74
N GLY A 86 3.91 -7.64 3.04
CA GLY A 86 4.55 -8.57 2.12
C GLY A 86 3.51 -9.42 1.36
N SER A 87 3.78 -10.71 1.23
CA SER A 87 2.86 -11.68 0.61
C SER A 87 2.90 -13.02 1.34
N THR A 88 1.76 -13.47 1.89
CA THR A 88 1.55 -14.81 2.47
C THR A 88 0.08 -15.04 2.81
N LEU A 89 -0.33 -16.30 2.93
CA LEU A 89 -1.56 -16.73 3.60
C LEU A 89 -1.28 -17.54 4.89
N TRP A 90 -0.02 -17.61 5.32
CA TRP A 90 0.42 -18.50 6.40
C TRP A 90 0.98 -17.72 7.59
N GLY A 91 0.86 -18.31 8.78
CA GLY A 91 1.36 -17.73 10.02
C GLY A 91 0.49 -16.59 10.53
N GLU A 92 1.10 -15.64 11.26
CA GLU A 92 0.40 -14.49 11.84
C GLU A 92 -0.07 -13.46 10.79
N GLY A 93 0.49 -13.47 9.58
CA GLY A 93 0.02 -12.64 8.47
C GLY A 93 1.13 -12.02 7.64
N SER A 94 0.76 -11.34 6.55
CA SER A 94 1.74 -10.70 5.66
C SER A 94 2.04 -9.25 6.03
N ALA A 95 1.23 -8.63 6.89
CA ALA A 95 1.36 -7.22 7.19
C ALA A 95 2.28 -6.96 8.38
N ILE A 96 3.03 -5.86 8.33
CA ILE A 96 3.99 -5.52 9.39
C ILE A 96 3.28 -5.26 10.71
N HIS A 97 2.07 -4.69 10.66
CA HIS A 97 1.30 -4.34 11.85
C HIS A 97 0.78 -5.55 12.63
N ASP A 98 0.72 -6.73 12.02
CA ASP A 98 0.31 -7.98 12.69
C ASP A 98 1.37 -8.45 13.70
N TYR A 99 2.63 -8.04 13.50
CA TYR A 99 3.75 -8.39 14.37
C TYR A 99 4.02 -7.38 15.49
N VAL A 100 3.19 -6.34 15.64
CA VAL A 100 3.36 -5.34 16.69
C VAL A 100 2.69 -5.80 17.98
N VAL A 101 3.50 -5.93 19.03
CA VAL A 101 3.02 -6.37 20.36
C VAL A 101 2.87 -5.23 21.37
N ARG A 102 3.57 -4.10 21.14
CA ARG A 102 3.49 -2.89 21.96
C ARG A 102 3.73 -1.63 21.12
N MET A 103 3.03 -0.55 21.46
CA MET A 103 3.17 0.75 20.80
C MET A 103 3.12 1.87 21.83
N ARG A 104 3.98 2.88 21.70
CA ARG A 104 3.91 4.11 22.47
C ARG A 104 3.46 5.25 21.57
N ILE A 105 2.35 5.88 21.91
CA ILE A 105 1.74 6.97 21.13
C ILE A 105 1.66 8.25 21.97
N VAL A 106 1.95 9.38 21.34
CA VAL A 106 1.81 10.71 21.91
C VAL A 106 0.52 11.31 21.37
N THR A 107 -0.42 11.63 22.25
CA THR A 107 -1.73 12.20 21.93
C THR A 107 -1.86 13.59 22.54
N PRO A 108 -2.77 14.45 22.05
CA PRO A 108 -3.14 15.65 22.78
C PRO A 108 -3.73 15.26 24.14
N SER A 109 -3.51 16.09 25.16
CA SER A 109 -4.29 15.99 26.39
C SER A 109 -5.71 16.51 26.20
N GLY A 110 -6.56 16.32 27.22
CA GLY A 110 -7.93 16.83 27.23
C GLY A 110 -8.03 18.36 27.14
N PRO A 111 -9.23 18.90 26.82
CA PRO A 111 -9.44 20.34 26.74
C PRO A 111 -8.99 21.08 28.01
N GLY A 112 -8.08 22.06 27.86
CA GLY A 112 -7.57 22.88 28.96
C GLY A 112 -6.23 22.42 29.57
N GLU A 113 -5.70 21.27 29.14
CA GLU A 113 -4.35 20.83 29.50
C GLU A 113 -3.32 21.28 28.47
N THR A 114 -2.14 21.69 28.92
CA THR A 114 -1.08 22.26 28.07
C THR A 114 -0.03 21.25 27.61
N TYR A 115 -0.11 20.00 28.05
CA TYR A 115 0.87 18.95 27.75
C TYR A 115 0.31 17.91 26.79
N ALA A 116 1.18 17.08 26.23
CA ALA A 116 0.78 15.90 25.47
C ALA A 116 0.74 14.68 26.40
N GLU A 117 -0.21 13.77 26.18
CA GLU A 117 -0.30 12.51 26.91
C GLU A 117 0.50 11.42 26.19
N VAL A 118 1.27 10.64 26.95
CA VAL A 118 2.02 9.50 26.43
C VAL A 118 1.31 8.22 26.84
N ARG A 119 0.78 7.49 25.87
CA ARG A 119 0.05 6.23 26.09
C ARG A 119 0.91 5.05 25.65
N THR A 120 0.90 3.98 26.44
CA THR A 120 1.51 2.69 26.06
C THR A 120 0.40 1.69 25.81
N LEU A 121 0.33 1.18 24.59
CA LEU A 121 -0.63 0.19 24.14
C LEU A 121 0.07 -1.15 24.05
N GLU A 122 -0.54 -2.19 24.60
CA GLU A 122 -0.06 -3.57 24.49
C GLU A 122 -1.19 -4.41 23.88
N ASP A 123 -0.82 -5.38 23.05
CA ASP A 123 -1.80 -6.23 22.32
C ASP A 123 -2.61 -7.12 23.29
N ASN A 124 -2.11 -7.29 24.52
CA ASN A 124 -2.70 -8.07 25.58
C ASN A 124 -2.87 -7.17 26.81
N GLY A 125 -4.09 -6.70 27.09
CA GLY A 125 -4.39 -5.86 28.25
C GLY A 125 -5.56 -4.91 28.04
N ASP A 126 -5.70 -3.93 28.93
CA ASP A 126 -6.83 -2.98 28.95
C ASP A 126 -6.91 -2.10 27.69
N PHE A 127 -5.79 -1.95 26.96
CA PHE A 127 -5.69 -1.17 25.73
C PHE A 127 -5.64 -2.02 24.45
N ALA A 128 -5.99 -3.31 24.51
CA ALA A 128 -5.92 -4.21 23.35
C ALA A 128 -6.79 -3.74 22.16
N GLU A 129 -7.97 -3.18 22.42
CA GLU A 129 -8.82 -2.62 21.35
C GLU A 129 -8.23 -1.33 20.77
N ASP A 130 -7.67 -0.45 21.62
CA ASP A 130 -6.96 0.75 21.17
C ASP A 130 -5.72 0.37 20.32
N MET A 131 -5.04 -0.73 20.67
CA MET A 131 -3.92 -1.28 19.91
C MET A 131 -4.33 -1.73 18.51
N LYS A 132 -5.48 -2.40 18.35
CA LYS A 132 -6.03 -2.79 17.04
C LYS A 132 -6.36 -1.58 16.16
N ALA A 133 -6.81 -0.48 16.74
CA ALA A 133 -6.98 0.79 16.02
C ALA A 133 -5.63 1.42 15.64
N ALA A 134 -4.64 1.37 16.54
CA ALA A 134 -3.33 2.00 16.35
C ALA A 134 -2.43 1.28 15.33
N LYS A 135 -2.59 -0.05 15.17
CA LYS A 135 -1.86 -0.88 14.19
C LYS A 135 -1.95 -0.35 12.75
N VAL A 136 -3.11 0.20 12.36
CA VAL A 136 -3.31 0.94 11.10
C VAL A 136 -4.11 2.21 11.35
N SER A 137 -3.41 3.34 11.51
CA SER A 137 -4.00 4.56 12.09
C SER A 137 -4.12 5.76 11.15
N LEU A 138 -3.56 5.71 9.94
CA LEU A 138 -3.50 6.86 9.01
C LEU A 138 -2.85 8.12 9.61
N GLY A 139 -2.16 7.98 10.76
CA GLY A 139 -1.60 9.09 11.53
C GLY A 139 -2.63 9.98 12.23
N VAL A 140 -3.90 9.55 12.36
CA VAL A 140 -4.98 10.37 12.97
C VAL A 140 -5.21 10.13 14.46
N LEU A 141 -4.49 9.18 15.07
CA LEU A 141 -4.62 8.84 16.49
C LEU A 141 -3.55 9.52 17.37
N GLY A 142 -2.55 10.18 16.76
CA GLY A 142 -1.40 10.74 17.45
C GLY A 142 -0.06 10.36 16.81
N VAL A 143 1.04 10.75 17.47
CA VAL A 143 2.40 10.46 17.02
C VAL A 143 2.86 9.12 17.58
N ILE A 144 3.04 8.12 16.72
CA ILE A 144 3.70 6.88 17.12
C ILE A 144 5.16 7.22 17.43
N SER A 145 5.59 7.04 18.67
CA SER A 145 6.97 7.34 19.10
C SER A 145 7.83 6.09 19.10
N GLN A 146 7.33 4.99 19.66
CA GLN A 146 8.04 3.71 19.77
C GLN A 146 7.11 2.54 19.43
N VAL A 147 7.71 1.47 18.89
CA VAL A 147 7.04 0.24 18.47
C VAL A 147 7.89 -0.93 18.92
N THR A 148 7.27 -1.96 19.48
CA THR A 148 7.90 -3.27 19.73
C THR A 148 7.32 -4.29 18.77
N LEU A 149 8.19 -4.89 17.96
CA LEU A 149 7.86 -5.93 16.99
C LEU A 149 8.34 -7.29 17.48
N LYS A 150 7.54 -8.32 17.22
CA LYS A 150 7.92 -9.72 17.38
C LYS A 150 8.62 -10.22 16.12
N GLY A 151 9.81 -10.80 16.29
CA GLY A 151 10.53 -11.52 15.25
C GLY A 151 10.31 -13.04 15.34
N ASP A 152 10.60 -13.76 14.26
CA ASP A 152 10.54 -15.22 14.26
C ASP A 152 11.55 -15.81 13.26
N VAL A 153 12.81 -15.96 13.71
CA VAL A 153 13.87 -16.53 12.86
C VAL A 153 13.66 -18.01 12.59
N THR A 154 13.23 -18.77 13.60
CA THR A 154 13.03 -20.21 13.46
C THR A 154 11.91 -20.50 12.47
N GLY A 155 10.76 -19.84 12.60
CA GLY A 155 9.66 -19.95 11.64
C GLY A 155 10.06 -19.44 10.25
N LYS A 156 10.82 -18.34 10.15
CA LYS A 156 11.31 -17.85 8.85
C LYS A 156 12.25 -18.85 8.15
N CYS A 157 13.18 -19.45 8.89
CA CYS A 157 14.08 -20.49 8.38
C CYS A 157 13.33 -21.77 7.99
N ASN A 158 12.36 -22.20 8.80
CA ASN A 158 11.53 -23.36 8.52
C ASN A 158 10.66 -23.14 7.27
N ASN A 159 10.02 -21.98 7.15
CA ASN A 159 9.28 -21.59 5.95
C ASN A 159 10.19 -21.52 4.73
N GLY A 160 11.38 -20.91 4.85
CA GLY A 160 12.36 -20.86 3.76
C GLY A 160 12.75 -22.26 3.27
N LYS A 161 13.01 -23.20 4.18
CA LYS A 161 13.29 -24.61 3.85
C LYS A 161 12.09 -25.29 3.20
N LEU A 162 10.89 -25.09 3.73
CA LEU A 162 9.65 -25.68 3.21
C LEU A 162 9.34 -25.17 1.81
N THR A 163 9.34 -23.84 1.60
CA THR A 163 9.14 -23.21 0.29
C THR A 163 10.19 -23.69 -0.71
N THR A 164 11.47 -23.70 -0.34
CA THR A 164 12.54 -24.20 -1.22
C THR A 164 12.31 -25.66 -1.59
N THR A 165 11.95 -26.51 -0.62
CA THR A 165 11.65 -27.93 -0.86
C THR A 165 10.46 -28.11 -1.78
N LEU A 166 9.37 -27.36 -1.57
CA LEU A 166 8.17 -27.40 -2.41
C LEU A 166 8.48 -26.94 -3.84
N LEU A 167 9.21 -25.82 -3.99
CA LEU A 167 9.63 -25.32 -5.31
C LEU A 167 10.55 -26.31 -6.03
N ILE A 168 11.53 -26.90 -5.33
CA ILE A 168 12.40 -27.94 -5.90
C ILE A 168 11.58 -29.15 -6.36
N LYS A 169 10.66 -29.64 -5.51
CA LYS A 169 9.79 -30.79 -5.84
C LYS A 169 8.84 -30.48 -7.00
N GLY A 170 8.33 -29.25 -7.07
CA GLY A 170 7.51 -28.76 -8.17
C GLY A 170 8.31 -28.28 -9.38
N ALA A 171 9.63 -28.53 -9.42
CA ALA A 171 10.54 -28.08 -10.48
C ALA A 171 10.43 -26.60 -10.83
N TYR A 172 10.13 -25.75 -9.84
CA TYR A 172 9.88 -24.31 -10.00
C TYR A 172 8.77 -23.99 -11.03
N GLY A 173 7.83 -24.92 -11.23
CA GLY A 173 6.75 -24.77 -12.22
C GLY A 173 7.15 -25.12 -13.66
N LEU A 174 8.36 -25.65 -13.88
CA LEU A 174 8.80 -26.11 -15.19
C LEU A 174 8.05 -27.39 -15.61
N THR A 175 7.76 -27.51 -16.90
CA THR A 175 7.28 -28.76 -17.52
C THR A 175 8.14 -29.04 -18.75
N ASN A 176 8.48 -30.31 -19.01
CA ASN A 176 9.26 -30.70 -20.19
C ASN A 176 8.37 -31.22 -21.33
N ASP A 177 7.09 -31.50 -21.05
CA ASP A 177 6.10 -31.98 -22.01
C ASP A 177 4.78 -31.19 -21.96
N GLY A 178 4.80 -30.01 -21.33
CA GLY A 178 3.62 -29.18 -21.12
C GLY A 178 2.70 -29.65 -19.97
N ILE A 179 2.99 -30.78 -19.32
CA ILE A 179 2.14 -31.36 -18.26
C ILE A 179 2.96 -31.68 -16.99
N LEU A 180 4.14 -32.28 -17.13
CA LEU A 180 4.99 -32.74 -16.03
C LEU A 180 6.46 -32.36 -16.25
N PHE A 181 7.19 -32.16 -15.16
CA PHE A 181 8.64 -32.07 -15.19
C PHE A 181 9.24 -33.48 -15.22
N LYS A 182 10.00 -33.82 -16.27
CA LYS A 182 10.61 -35.15 -16.43
C LYS A 182 12.07 -35.23 -15.98
N GLY A 183 12.65 -34.14 -15.48
CA GLY A 183 14.02 -34.09 -14.96
C GLY A 183 14.90 -33.04 -15.65
N TYR A 184 16.08 -32.82 -15.07
CA TYR A 184 17.14 -31.99 -15.64
C TYR A 184 17.97 -32.80 -16.65
N PRO A 185 18.64 -32.14 -17.62
CA PRO A 185 18.67 -30.69 -17.85
C PRO A 185 17.42 -30.16 -18.57
N VAL A 186 17.05 -28.91 -18.27
CA VAL A 186 16.13 -28.12 -19.11
C VAL A 186 16.93 -27.68 -20.33
N ILE A 187 16.92 -28.48 -21.40
CA ILE A 187 17.70 -28.19 -22.60
C ILE A 187 16.97 -27.10 -23.41
N GLY A 188 17.55 -25.91 -23.42
CA GLY A 188 17.18 -24.76 -24.25
C GLY A 188 18.29 -23.71 -24.20
N ASN A 189 18.32 -22.77 -25.15
CA ASN A 189 19.30 -21.68 -25.14
C ASN A 189 19.02 -20.72 -23.96
N GLN A 190 19.73 -20.94 -22.85
CA GLN A 190 19.62 -20.14 -21.60
C GLN A 190 20.62 -18.98 -21.54
N ASN A 191 21.22 -18.60 -22.67
CA ASN A 191 22.22 -17.52 -22.79
C ASN A 191 21.65 -16.10 -22.61
N ARG A 192 20.48 -15.97 -21.99
CA ARG A 192 19.80 -14.69 -21.70
C ARG A 192 19.23 -14.57 -20.28
N LEU A 193 19.57 -15.48 -19.37
CA LEU A 193 19.23 -15.30 -17.95
C LEU A 193 20.31 -14.49 -17.24
N GLN A 194 19.98 -13.25 -16.89
CA GLN A 194 20.78 -12.42 -16.00
C GLN A 194 20.15 -12.45 -14.60
N ALA A 195 20.90 -12.90 -13.59
CA ALA A 195 20.54 -12.66 -12.20
C ALA A 195 20.56 -11.14 -11.97
N SER A 196 19.48 -10.58 -11.40
CA SER A 196 19.46 -9.16 -11.01
C SER A 196 20.49 -8.96 -9.88
N GLY A 197 21.67 -8.48 -10.24
CA GLY A 197 22.68 -7.98 -9.31
C GLY A 197 22.14 -6.76 -8.57
N GLY A 198 22.47 -6.65 -7.29
CA GLY A 198 22.02 -5.53 -6.46
C GLY A 198 22.70 -4.23 -6.86
N CYS A 199 21.92 -3.20 -7.19
CA CYS A 199 22.41 -1.82 -7.25
C CYS A 199 22.99 -1.31 -5.91
N LEU A 200 22.76 -2.04 -4.83
CA LEU A 200 23.05 -1.63 -3.46
C LEU A 200 24.51 -1.87 -3.04
N LYS A 201 25.35 -2.40 -3.93
CA LYS A 201 26.79 -2.69 -3.67
C LYS A 201 27.73 -2.16 -4.76
N GLY A 202 27.35 -1.11 -5.48
CA GLY A 202 28.27 -0.43 -6.40
C GLY A 202 29.33 0.38 -5.64
N PRO A 203 30.52 0.63 -6.22
CA PRO A 203 31.49 1.57 -5.66
C PRO A 203 30.86 2.96 -5.47
N ASN A 204 31.36 3.75 -4.52
CA ASN A 204 30.83 5.08 -4.22
C ASN A 204 31.16 6.04 -5.36
N ASN A 205 30.33 6.03 -6.42
CA ASN A 205 30.64 6.56 -7.74
C ASN A 205 29.69 7.69 -8.16
N ALA A 206 29.37 8.61 -7.24
CA ALA A 206 28.42 9.69 -7.50
C ALA A 206 27.05 9.18 -8.01
N GLU A 207 26.60 8.04 -7.48
CA GLU A 207 25.27 7.46 -7.73
C GLU A 207 25.05 6.90 -9.15
N ILE A 208 26.12 6.76 -9.95
CA ILE A 208 26.05 6.21 -11.31
C ILE A 208 25.53 4.76 -11.33
N THR A 209 25.82 3.97 -10.28
CA THR A 209 25.29 2.60 -10.13
C THR A 209 24.09 2.53 -9.18
N ALA A 210 23.58 3.67 -8.72
CA ALA A 210 22.41 3.70 -7.87
C ALA A 210 21.20 3.24 -8.68
N CYS A 211 20.37 2.42 -8.04
CA CYS A 211 19.13 2.00 -8.69
C CYS A 211 18.23 3.21 -8.87
N PRO A 212 17.36 3.22 -9.89
CA PRO A 212 16.52 4.37 -10.16
C PRO A 212 15.44 4.62 -9.07
N TRP A 213 15.31 3.70 -8.09
CA TRP A 213 14.55 3.87 -6.84
C TRP A 213 15.40 4.26 -5.61
N ASP A 214 16.69 4.56 -5.79
CA ASP A 214 17.51 5.17 -4.74
C ASP A 214 16.99 6.60 -4.49
N PRO A 215 16.70 6.98 -3.24
CA PRO A 215 16.09 8.28 -2.91
C PRO A 215 16.95 9.49 -3.29
N ARG A 216 18.24 9.30 -3.60
CA ARG A 216 19.14 10.37 -4.04
C ARG A 216 19.05 10.63 -5.54
N VAL A 217 18.56 9.64 -6.30
CA VAL A 217 18.36 9.73 -7.74
C VAL A 217 16.95 10.24 -8.04
N LYS A 218 16.85 11.37 -8.77
CA LYS A 218 15.58 11.88 -9.30
C LYS A 218 15.12 11.09 -10.53
N GLY A 219 15.06 9.77 -10.42
CA GLY A 219 15.01 8.86 -11.57
C GLY A 219 13.61 8.47 -12.04
N LEU A 220 12.72 8.10 -11.11
CA LEU A 220 11.43 7.47 -11.46
C LEU A 220 10.26 8.23 -10.84
N PHE A 221 9.32 8.64 -11.69
CA PHE A 221 8.01 9.14 -11.28
C PHE A 221 6.94 8.17 -11.77
N PHE A 222 6.45 7.34 -10.86
CA PHE A 222 5.36 6.40 -11.11
C PHE A 222 4.20 6.67 -10.17
N HIS A 223 3.03 6.24 -10.62
CA HIS A 223 1.85 6.14 -9.80
C HIS A 223 1.49 4.67 -9.62
N GLN A 224 0.74 4.39 -8.57
CA GLN A 224 0.35 3.04 -8.24
C GLN A 224 -1.11 3.00 -7.81
N THR A 225 -1.92 2.24 -8.54
CA THR A 225 -3.27 1.87 -8.10
C THR A 225 -3.19 0.49 -7.48
N THR A 226 -3.64 0.34 -6.25
CA THR A 226 -3.60 -0.93 -5.53
C THR A 226 -4.85 -1.16 -4.73
N PHE A 227 -5.45 -2.33 -4.92
CA PHE A 227 -6.62 -2.76 -4.18
C PHE A 227 -6.51 -4.24 -3.83
N SER A 228 -7.19 -4.63 -2.77
CA SER A 228 -7.26 -6.03 -2.33
C SER A 228 -8.68 -6.55 -2.49
N ILE A 229 -8.81 -7.71 -3.11
CA ILE A 229 -10.09 -8.39 -3.30
C ILE A 229 -10.04 -9.68 -2.51
N VAL A 230 -11.08 -9.91 -1.70
CA VAL A 230 -11.22 -11.14 -0.91
C VAL A 230 -11.11 -12.36 -1.83
N LEU A 231 -10.44 -13.43 -1.36
CA LEU A 231 -10.12 -14.58 -2.21
C LEU A 231 -11.35 -15.21 -2.88
N SER A 232 -12.49 -15.21 -2.19
CA SER A 232 -13.77 -15.71 -2.70
C SER A 232 -14.26 -15.00 -3.97
N LYS A 233 -13.82 -13.76 -4.22
CA LYS A 233 -14.20 -12.94 -5.37
C LYS A 233 -13.07 -12.73 -6.39
N ALA A 234 -11.84 -13.12 -6.05
CA ALA A 234 -10.66 -12.83 -6.86
C ALA A 234 -10.72 -13.47 -8.25
N LYS A 235 -11.22 -14.71 -8.35
CA LYS A 235 -11.38 -15.41 -9.63
C LYS A 235 -12.29 -14.63 -10.58
N ASP A 236 -13.46 -14.23 -10.11
CA ASP A 236 -14.46 -13.55 -10.94
C ASP A 236 -13.95 -12.18 -11.39
N PHE A 237 -13.26 -11.45 -10.50
CA PHE A 237 -12.60 -10.21 -10.89
C PHE A 237 -11.54 -10.42 -11.97
N ILE A 238 -10.67 -11.43 -11.84
CA ILE A 238 -9.66 -11.74 -12.84
C ILE A 238 -10.32 -12.06 -14.19
N GLN A 239 -11.41 -12.83 -14.19
CA GLN A 239 -12.14 -13.18 -15.41
C GLN A 239 -12.72 -11.93 -16.10
N ASP A 240 -13.27 -10.98 -15.34
CA ASP A 240 -13.78 -9.74 -15.93
C ASP A 240 -12.68 -8.83 -16.47
N VAL A 241 -11.52 -8.77 -15.80
CA VAL A 241 -10.34 -8.07 -16.34
C VAL A 241 -9.87 -8.74 -17.63
N GLN A 242 -9.84 -10.07 -17.69
CA GLN A 242 -9.50 -10.81 -18.91
C GLN A 242 -10.51 -10.53 -20.04
N ASN A 243 -11.80 -10.46 -19.73
CA ASN A 243 -12.85 -10.08 -20.69
C ASN A 243 -12.65 -8.65 -21.21
N LEU A 244 -12.22 -7.73 -20.35
CA LEU A 244 -11.94 -6.35 -20.76
C LEU A 244 -10.71 -6.28 -21.67
N VAL A 245 -9.65 -7.02 -21.35
CA VAL A 245 -8.43 -7.09 -22.14
C VAL A 245 -8.67 -7.78 -23.49
N SER A 246 -9.53 -8.80 -23.57
CA SER A 246 -9.85 -9.46 -24.83
C SER A 246 -10.55 -8.53 -25.84
N LEU A 247 -11.33 -7.55 -25.34
CA LEU A 247 -11.94 -6.50 -26.17
C LEU A 247 -10.92 -5.45 -26.65
N VAL A 248 -9.84 -5.21 -25.89
CA VAL A 248 -8.79 -4.24 -26.21
C VAL A 248 -7.41 -4.86 -25.96
N PRO A 249 -6.89 -5.74 -26.84
CA PRO A 249 -5.72 -6.57 -26.54
C PRO A 249 -4.42 -5.83 -26.20
N GLN A 250 -4.26 -4.60 -26.69
CA GLN A 250 -3.08 -3.76 -26.42
C GLN A 250 -3.20 -2.93 -25.14
N SER A 251 -4.33 -3.01 -24.43
CA SER A 251 -4.68 -2.07 -23.36
C SER A 251 -3.73 -2.06 -22.16
N LEU A 252 -3.03 -3.16 -21.92
CA LEU A 252 -2.10 -3.27 -20.79
C LEU A 252 -0.65 -2.92 -21.13
N CYS A 253 -0.33 -2.57 -22.39
CA CYS A 253 1.06 -2.32 -22.79
C CYS A 253 1.74 -1.21 -21.96
N GLY A 254 0.95 -0.24 -21.48
CA GLY A 254 1.42 0.84 -20.62
C GLY A 254 1.86 0.36 -19.23
N ILE A 255 1.26 -0.71 -18.71
CA ILE A 255 1.58 -1.29 -17.40
C ILE A 255 2.53 -2.48 -17.51
N ASP A 256 2.56 -3.18 -18.66
CA ASP A 256 3.48 -4.29 -18.93
C ASP A 256 4.95 -3.85 -18.86
N MET A 257 5.23 -2.59 -19.24
CA MET A 257 6.55 -1.98 -19.05
C MET A 257 6.96 -1.82 -17.57
N TYR A 258 6.00 -1.94 -16.64
CA TYR A 258 6.17 -1.76 -15.19
C TYR A 258 5.77 -3.02 -14.40
N ASN A 259 6.06 -4.19 -14.97
CA ASN A 259 5.79 -5.53 -14.41
C ASN A 259 4.31 -5.98 -14.45
N GLY A 260 3.47 -5.31 -15.24
CA GLY A 260 2.07 -5.68 -15.40
C GLY A 260 1.24 -5.48 -14.12
N ILE A 261 0.31 -6.40 -13.87
CA ILE A 261 -0.48 -6.44 -12.64
C ILE A 261 0.19 -7.42 -11.66
N LEU A 262 0.86 -6.89 -10.64
CA LEU A 262 1.50 -7.71 -9.62
C LEU A 262 0.46 -8.17 -8.60
N MET A 263 0.28 -9.49 -8.47
CA MET A 263 -0.65 -10.11 -7.54
C MET A 263 0.07 -10.64 -6.31
N ARG A 264 -0.42 -10.36 -5.10
CA ARG A 264 0.18 -10.77 -3.82
C ARG A 264 -0.88 -11.25 -2.85
N TYR A 265 -0.60 -12.34 -2.15
CA TYR A 265 -1.53 -12.87 -1.14
C TYR A 265 -1.40 -12.10 0.17
N VAL A 266 -2.52 -11.75 0.78
CA VAL A 266 -2.56 -11.01 2.03
C VAL A 266 -3.50 -11.68 3.01
N THR A 267 -2.96 -12.21 4.10
CA THR A 267 -3.75 -12.72 5.23
C THR A 267 -4.64 -11.65 5.84
N GLY A 268 -5.82 -12.05 6.31
CA GLY A 268 -6.69 -11.23 7.14
C GLY A 268 -6.00 -10.81 8.45
N SER A 269 -6.36 -9.64 8.96
CA SER A 269 -5.77 -8.96 10.10
C SER A 269 -6.85 -8.45 11.04
N ASN A 270 -6.55 -8.43 12.35
CA ASN A 270 -7.44 -7.91 13.37
C ASN A 270 -7.36 -6.37 13.54
N ALA A 271 -6.44 -5.69 12.85
CA ALA A 271 -6.35 -4.25 12.86
C ALA A 271 -7.62 -3.64 12.27
N TYR A 272 -8.18 -2.60 12.91
CA TYR A 272 -9.52 -2.11 12.54
C TYR A 272 -9.61 -1.55 11.11
N LEU A 273 -8.53 -0.91 10.63
CA LEU A 273 -8.39 -0.46 9.24
C LEU A 273 -7.47 -1.38 8.41
N GLY A 274 -7.20 -2.58 8.92
CA GLY A 274 -6.57 -3.69 8.20
C GLY A 274 -7.57 -4.47 7.36
N LYS A 275 -7.06 -5.34 6.49
CA LYS A 275 -7.87 -6.25 5.66
C LYS A 275 -8.46 -7.33 6.57
N GLN A 276 -9.78 -7.49 6.61
CA GLN A 276 -10.44 -8.38 7.58
C GLN A 276 -10.49 -9.85 7.14
N GLU A 277 -10.26 -10.11 5.86
CA GLU A 277 -10.31 -11.45 5.27
C GLU A 277 -9.11 -11.67 4.35
N ASP A 278 -8.73 -12.93 4.19
CA ASP A 278 -7.70 -13.33 3.24
C ASP A 278 -8.04 -12.83 1.83
N SER A 279 -7.09 -12.15 1.23
CA SER A 279 -7.28 -11.38 0.01
C SER A 279 -6.13 -11.58 -0.97
N LEU A 280 -6.42 -11.32 -2.24
CA LEU A 280 -5.41 -11.09 -3.26
C LEU A 280 -5.28 -9.57 -3.49
N ASP A 281 -4.10 -9.03 -3.27
CA ASP A 281 -3.73 -7.64 -3.54
C ASP A 281 -3.26 -7.54 -4.99
N PHE A 282 -3.76 -6.53 -5.71
CA PHE A 282 -3.40 -6.26 -7.10
C PHE A 282 -2.72 -4.90 -7.17
N ASP A 283 -1.46 -4.87 -7.57
CA ASP A 283 -0.69 -3.66 -7.79
C ASP A 283 -0.56 -3.35 -9.27
N ILE A 284 -0.99 -2.15 -9.66
CA ILE A 284 -0.87 -1.64 -11.01
C ILE A 284 0.04 -0.42 -10.96
N THR A 285 1.29 -0.58 -11.38
CA THR A 285 2.26 0.50 -11.46
C THR A 285 2.27 1.07 -12.87
N TYR A 286 2.24 2.40 -13.00
CA TYR A 286 2.20 3.05 -14.30
C TYR A 286 2.83 4.43 -14.29
N TYR A 287 3.29 4.87 -15.46
CA TYR A 287 3.65 6.25 -15.69
C TYR A 287 2.41 7.14 -15.80
N ARG A 288 2.48 8.34 -15.22
CA ARG A 288 1.47 9.39 -15.36
C ARG A 288 2.18 10.72 -15.62
N SER A 289 1.58 11.56 -16.47
CA SER A 289 2.06 12.93 -16.66
C SER A 289 1.93 13.77 -15.40
N LYS A 290 2.79 14.78 -15.24
CA LYS A 290 2.60 15.84 -14.23
C LYS A 290 1.46 16.78 -14.59
N ASP A 291 1.06 16.85 -15.86
CA ASP A 291 -0.15 17.56 -16.29
C ASP A 291 -1.38 16.71 -15.93
N PRO A 292 -2.22 17.14 -14.97
CA PRO A 292 -3.39 16.39 -14.55
C PRO A 292 -4.45 16.26 -15.66
N LYS A 293 -4.38 17.09 -16.71
CA LYS A 293 -5.32 17.07 -17.85
C LYS A 293 -4.79 16.24 -19.01
N LYS A 294 -3.71 15.47 -18.83
CA LYS A 294 -3.15 14.59 -19.87
C LYS A 294 -3.58 13.14 -19.62
N PRO A 295 -4.41 12.56 -20.51
CA PRO A 295 -4.81 11.16 -20.40
C PRO A 295 -3.61 10.21 -20.43
N ARG A 296 -3.71 9.10 -19.71
CA ARG A 296 -2.76 8.00 -19.76
C ARG A 296 -3.06 7.10 -20.96
N LEU A 297 -2.10 6.24 -21.29
CA LEU A 297 -2.33 5.18 -22.28
C LEU A 297 -3.44 4.27 -21.79
N TYR A 298 -4.46 4.06 -22.63
CA TYR A 298 -5.66 3.27 -22.30
C TYR A 298 -6.29 3.69 -20.97
N GLU A 299 -6.42 5.01 -20.77
CA GLU A 299 -7.04 5.63 -19.59
C GLU A 299 -8.33 4.91 -19.18
N ASP A 300 -9.22 4.67 -20.15
CA ASP A 300 -10.52 4.06 -19.91
C ASP A 300 -10.45 2.63 -19.39
N VAL A 301 -9.52 1.81 -19.89
CA VAL A 301 -9.33 0.44 -19.41
C VAL A 301 -8.81 0.43 -17.98
N LEU A 302 -7.84 1.28 -17.65
CA LEU A 302 -7.28 1.34 -16.30
C LEU A 302 -8.29 1.90 -15.28
N GLU A 303 -9.07 2.93 -15.66
CA GLU A 303 -10.17 3.44 -14.84
C GLU A 303 -11.26 2.38 -14.63
N GLU A 304 -11.60 1.61 -15.67
CA GLU A 304 -12.60 0.55 -15.55
C GLU A 304 -12.13 -0.56 -14.61
N ILE A 305 -10.86 -0.99 -14.69
CA ILE A 305 -10.28 -1.98 -13.76
C ILE A 305 -10.35 -1.46 -12.31
N GLU A 306 -9.96 -0.20 -12.08
CA GLU A 306 -10.00 0.44 -10.75
C GLU A 306 -11.43 0.51 -10.20
N GLN A 307 -12.38 0.99 -11.00
CA GLN A 307 -13.78 1.13 -10.59
C GLN A 307 -14.45 -0.24 -10.40
N MET A 308 -14.17 -1.21 -11.25
CA MET A 308 -14.68 -2.58 -11.12
C MET A 308 -14.17 -3.21 -9.83
N ALA A 309 -12.88 -3.12 -9.54
CA ALA A 309 -12.32 -3.63 -8.30
C ALA A 309 -12.97 -3.00 -7.07
N VAL A 310 -13.04 -1.66 -7.03
CA VAL A 310 -13.48 -0.91 -5.86
C VAL A 310 -15.00 -0.97 -5.66
N PHE A 311 -15.80 -0.84 -6.71
CA PHE A 311 -17.25 -0.67 -6.62
C PHE A 311 -18.05 -1.93 -6.92
N LYS A 312 -17.64 -2.76 -7.90
CA LYS A 312 -18.32 -4.03 -8.20
C LYS A 312 -17.92 -5.12 -7.20
N TYR A 313 -16.62 -5.29 -6.96
CA TYR A 313 -16.12 -6.37 -6.11
C TYR A 313 -15.93 -5.99 -4.64
N GLY A 314 -16.10 -4.71 -4.30
CA GLY A 314 -15.95 -4.22 -2.93
C GLY A 314 -14.50 -4.22 -2.45
N GLY A 315 -13.53 -4.14 -3.37
CA GLY A 315 -12.11 -4.19 -3.06
C GLY A 315 -11.65 -3.07 -2.13
N PHE A 316 -10.69 -3.37 -1.26
CA PHE A 316 -10.11 -2.44 -0.29
C PHE A 316 -8.96 -1.67 -0.93
N PRO A 317 -9.01 -0.33 -1.02
CA PRO A 317 -7.88 0.44 -1.53
C PRO A 317 -6.70 0.38 -0.54
N HIS A 318 -5.47 0.23 -1.04
CA HIS A 318 -4.29 0.42 -0.21
C HIS A 318 -4.15 1.90 0.22
N TRP A 319 -4.09 2.14 1.53
CA TRP A 319 -4.10 3.50 2.11
C TRP A 319 -2.95 4.39 1.64
N GLY A 320 -1.79 3.83 1.30
CA GLY A 320 -0.61 4.59 0.85
C GLY A 320 -0.48 4.85 -0.66
N LYS A 321 -1.39 4.39 -1.54
CA LYS A 321 -1.11 4.33 -3.00
C LYS A 321 -2.13 5.04 -3.89
N ASN A 322 -3.42 4.89 -3.64
CA ASN A 322 -4.44 5.25 -4.64
C ASN A 322 -4.71 6.76 -4.76
N ARG A 323 -5.62 7.10 -5.68
CA ARG A 323 -6.20 8.45 -5.82
C ARG A 323 -7.57 8.51 -5.13
N ASN A 324 -8.14 9.71 -5.04
CA ASN A 324 -9.37 9.96 -4.27
C ASN A 324 -10.51 9.03 -4.66
N ILE A 325 -10.67 8.70 -5.94
CA ILE A 325 -11.78 7.86 -6.38
C ILE A 325 -11.80 6.48 -5.69
N ALA A 326 -10.64 5.86 -5.50
CA ALA A 326 -10.55 4.56 -4.85
C ALA A 326 -10.99 4.60 -3.37
N PHE A 327 -10.90 5.78 -2.74
CA PHE A 327 -11.26 6.00 -1.35
C PHE A 327 -12.74 6.40 -1.15
N VAL A 328 -13.50 6.63 -2.21
CA VAL A 328 -14.93 6.97 -2.12
C VAL A 328 -15.69 5.83 -1.45
N GLY A 329 -16.23 6.10 -0.25
CA GLY A 329 -16.94 5.11 0.56
C GLY A 329 -16.04 4.01 1.14
N ALA A 330 -14.71 4.14 1.10
CA ALA A 330 -13.79 3.10 1.54
C ALA A 330 -13.98 2.72 3.01
N ILE A 331 -14.18 3.70 3.90
CA ILE A 331 -14.37 3.44 5.33
C ILE A 331 -15.56 2.51 5.62
N LYS A 332 -16.60 2.55 4.79
CA LYS A 332 -17.81 1.72 4.95
C LYS A 332 -17.55 0.22 4.70
N LYS A 333 -16.40 -0.11 4.09
CA LYS A 333 -15.98 -1.49 3.83
C LYS A 333 -15.36 -2.16 5.06
N TYR A 334 -14.95 -1.37 6.06
CA TYR A 334 -14.32 -1.88 7.28
C TYR A 334 -15.37 -2.11 8.37
N ASN A 335 -15.57 -3.36 8.77
CA ASN A 335 -16.53 -3.74 9.81
C ASN A 335 -16.25 -3.09 11.18
N LYS A 336 -15.00 -2.71 11.46
CA LYS A 336 -14.54 -2.03 12.68
C LYS A 336 -14.33 -0.52 12.54
N ALA A 337 -14.86 0.08 11.48
CA ALA A 337 -14.76 1.53 11.26
C ALA A 337 -15.35 2.34 12.42
N ARG A 338 -16.48 1.92 12.99
CA ARG A 338 -17.12 2.65 14.10
C ARG A 338 -16.26 2.61 15.36
N GLU A 339 -15.68 1.46 15.67
CA GLU A 339 -14.78 1.28 16.80
C GLU A 339 -13.48 2.08 16.61
N PHE A 340 -12.92 2.10 15.39
CA PHE A 340 -11.79 2.96 15.05
C PHE A 340 -12.09 4.44 15.31
N LEU A 341 -13.25 4.93 14.87
CA LEU A 341 -13.65 6.32 15.06
C LEU A 341 -13.86 6.67 16.55
N LYS A 342 -14.30 5.72 17.38
CA LYS A 342 -14.36 5.93 18.85
C LYS A 342 -12.97 6.12 19.45
N VAL A 343 -11.99 5.31 19.04
CA VAL A 343 -10.59 5.47 19.50
C VAL A 343 -10.02 6.80 19.01
N LYS A 344 -10.30 7.18 17.75
CA LYS A 344 -9.91 8.50 17.22
C LYS A 344 -10.47 9.64 18.07
N GLU A 345 -11.75 9.63 18.39
CA GLU A 345 -12.36 10.67 19.22
C GLU A 345 -11.78 10.70 20.63
N LYS A 346 -11.52 9.52 21.22
CA LYS A 346 -10.87 9.40 22.53
C LYS A 346 -9.44 9.97 22.53
N TYR A 347 -8.68 9.75 21.46
CA TYR A 347 -7.25 10.07 21.41
C TYR A 347 -6.98 11.45 20.83
N ASP A 348 -7.84 11.97 19.97
CA ASP A 348 -7.69 13.27 19.32
C ASP A 348 -9.06 13.99 19.26
N PRO A 349 -9.66 14.34 20.42
CA PRO A 349 -10.99 14.95 20.48
C PRO A 349 -11.04 16.34 19.84
N LEU A 350 -9.88 17.00 19.70
CA LEU A 350 -9.74 18.30 19.05
C LEU A 350 -9.47 18.18 17.54
N GLY A 351 -9.27 16.96 17.02
CA GLY A 351 -8.93 16.74 15.62
C GLY A 351 -7.59 17.34 15.21
N LEU A 352 -6.64 17.52 16.14
CA LEU A 352 -5.32 18.12 15.87
C LEU A 352 -4.55 17.33 14.81
N PHE A 353 -4.70 16.01 14.79
CA PHE A 353 -4.10 15.11 13.82
C PHE A 353 -5.06 14.73 12.70
N SER A 354 -6.06 15.57 12.40
CA SER A 354 -6.96 15.41 11.27
C SER A 354 -6.69 16.47 10.20
N SER A 355 -7.04 16.17 8.95
CA SER A 355 -7.13 17.12 7.84
C SER A 355 -8.48 16.96 7.14
N GLU A 356 -8.83 17.90 6.27
CA GLU A 356 -9.99 17.82 5.39
C GLU A 356 -9.99 16.49 4.64
N TRP A 357 -8.84 16.12 4.06
CA TRP A 357 -8.71 14.88 3.31
C TRP A 357 -8.89 13.63 4.20
N THR A 358 -8.30 13.58 5.40
CA THR A 358 -8.51 12.40 6.27
C THR A 358 -9.94 12.30 6.77
N ASN A 359 -10.58 13.42 7.08
CA ASN A 359 -11.99 13.44 7.47
C ASN A 359 -12.89 12.96 6.34
N GLN A 360 -12.58 13.33 5.10
CA GLN A 360 -13.28 12.85 3.91
C GLN A 360 -13.13 11.33 3.71
N VAL A 361 -11.91 10.82 3.80
CA VAL A 361 -11.63 9.39 3.64
C VAL A 361 -12.26 8.55 4.76
N LEU A 362 -12.32 9.08 5.97
CA LEU A 362 -12.97 8.45 7.13
C LEU A 362 -14.49 8.65 7.16
N GLY A 363 -15.09 9.29 6.14
CA GLY A 363 -16.53 9.51 6.06
C GLY A 363 -17.09 10.47 7.11
N LEU A 364 -16.23 11.32 7.68
CA LEU A 364 -16.58 12.37 8.64
C LEU A 364 -16.91 13.71 7.94
N LYS A 365 -16.52 13.86 6.67
CA LYS A 365 -16.79 15.02 5.83
C LYS A 365 -17.07 14.60 4.39
N ASP A 366 -17.91 15.33 3.68
CA ASP A 366 -18.11 15.13 2.25
C ASP A 366 -17.03 15.84 1.40
N GLY A 367 -17.05 15.60 0.09
CA GLY A 367 -16.20 16.32 -0.87
C GLY A 367 -14.91 15.59 -1.27
N LEU A 368 -14.75 14.30 -0.94
CA LEU A 368 -13.60 13.52 -1.39
C LEU A 368 -13.49 13.47 -2.92
N ALA A 369 -14.65 13.32 -3.58
CA ALA A 369 -14.75 13.41 -5.03
C ALA A 369 -14.79 14.88 -5.45
N MET A 370 -13.71 15.39 -6.04
CA MET A 370 -13.59 16.79 -6.44
C MET A 370 -13.96 16.95 -7.90
N VAL A 371 -15.15 17.48 -8.16
CA VAL A 371 -15.65 17.72 -9.52
C VAL A 371 -15.07 19.02 -10.07
N LYS A 372 -14.28 18.92 -11.13
CA LYS A 372 -13.68 20.03 -11.87
C LYS A 372 -13.23 19.56 -13.26
N GLU A 373 -12.89 20.49 -14.15
CA GLU A 373 -12.32 20.15 -15.45
C GLU A 373 -11.12 19.19 -15.30
N GLY A 374 -11.14 18.08 -16.04
CA GLY A 374 -10.09 17.05 -15.99
C GLY A 374 -10.06 16.20 -14.71
N CYS A 375 -11.06 16.27 -13.82
CA CYS A 375 -11.02 15.56 -12.54
C CYS A 375 -10.93 14.03 -12.67
N ALA A 376 -11.51 13.44 -13.72
CA ALA A 376 -11.52 11.99 -13.89
C ALA A 376 -10.14 11.46 -14.28
N LEU A 377 -9.47 12.13 -15.24
CA LEU A 377 -8.08 11.85 -15.61
C LEU A 377 -7.13 11.92 -14.40
N GLU A 378 -7.41 12.85 -13.49
CA GLU A 378 -6.66 13.02 -12.24
C GLU A 378 -7.01 12.00 -11.15
N GLY A 379 -8.03 11.16 -11.35
CA GLY A 379 -8.53 10.21 -10.35
C GLY A 379 -9.21 10.90 -9.15
N LEU A 380 -9.70 12.12 -9.36
CA LEU A 380 -10.38 12.92 -8.33
C LEU A 380 -11.89 12.72 -8.32
N CYS A 381 -12.48 12.26 -9.42
CA CYS A 381 -13.91 12.03 -9.58
C CYS A 381 -14.16 10.84 -10.52
N MET A 382 -15.34 10.23 -10.46
CA MET A 382 -15.87 9.48 -11.61
C MET A 382 -16.40 10.50 -12.62
N CYS A 383 -16.14 10.28 -13.91
CA CYS A 383 -16.65 11.21 -14.91
C CYS A 383 -18.19 11.17 -14.95
N SER A 384 -18.80 12.34 -15.08
CA SER A 384 -20.25 12.50 -15.32
C SER A 384 -20.49 13.34 -16.56
N GLU A 385 -19.57 14.27 -16.84
CA GLU A 385 -19.59 15.16 -17.99
C GLU A 385 -18.29 15.00 -18.79
N ASP A 386 -18.35 15.28 -20.09
CA ASP A 386 -17.20 15.12 -20.98
C ASP A 386 -16.03 16.03 -20.58
N ILE A 387 -16.29 17.19 -19.98
CA ILE A 387 -15.27 18.12 -19.46
C ILE A 387 -14.34 17.51 -18.39
N HIS A 388 -14.75 16.41 -17.76
CA HIS A 388 -13.91 15.66 -16.81
C HIS A 388 -12.81 14.83 -17.50
N CYS A 389 -12.94 14.60 -18.81
CA CYS A 389 -12.11 13.68 -19.58
C CYS A 389 -11.19 14.34 -20.62
N ALA A 390 -11.13 15.67 -20.70
CA ALA A 390 -10.41 16.41 -21.74
C ALA A 390 -10.99 16.22 -23.17
N PRO A 391 -12.21 16.73 -23.43
CA PRO A 391 -12.91 16.55 -24.72
C PRO A 391 -12.14 17.18 -25.90
N GLN A 392 -11.37 18.24 -25.66
CA GLN A 392 -10.48 18.86 -26.64
C GLN A 392 -9.37 17.94 -27.16
N LYS A 393 -9.09 16.83 -26.44
CA LYS A 393 -8.15 15.78 -26.87
C LYS A 393 -8.87 14.54 -27.42
N GLY A 394 -10.19 14.62 -27.63
CA GLY A 394 -11.03 13.50 -28.11
C GLY A 394 -11.48 12.51 -27.04
N TYR A 395 -11.25 12.81 -25.75
CA TYR A 395 -11.63 11.92 -24.65
C TYR A 395 -12.95 12.36 -24.02
N LEU A 396 -13.93 11.46 -24.01
CA LEU A 396 -15.30 11.73 -23.56
C LEU A 396 -15.69 10.76 -22.45
N CYS A 397 -16.62 11.17 -21.60
CA CYS A 397 -17.08 10.36 -20.48
C CYS A 397 -18.06 9.29 -20.97
N ARG A 398 -17.68 8.01 -20.89
CA ARG A 398 -18.47 6.89 -21.41
C ARG A 398 -18.64 5.78 -20.37
N PRO A 399 -19.66 4.92 -20.50
CA PRO A 399 -19.76 3.69 -19.72
C PRO A 399 -18.56 2.76 -19.98
N GLY A 400 -18.21 1.94 -18.99
CA GLY A 400 -17.24 0.86 -19.17
C GLY A 400 -17.63 -0.17 -20.24
N LYS A 401 -16.66 -0.93 -20.74
CA LYS A 401 -16.85 -1.96 -21.77
C LYS A 401 -17.43 -3.26 -21.21
N VAL A 402 -16.99 -3.67 -20.02
CA VAL A 402 -17.43 -4.87 -19.27
C VAL A 402 -18.28 -4.47 -18.06
N PHE A 403 -17.78 -3.57 -17.21
CA PHE A 403 -18.53 -3.03 -16.07
C PHE A 403 -19.26 -1.74 -16.48
N LYS A 404 -20.54 -1.87 -16.84
CA LYS A 404 -21.31 -0.79 -17.48
C LYS A 404 -21.60 0.38 -16.56
N GLU A 405 -21.59 0.15 -15.26
CA GLU A 405 -21.76 1.17 -14.22
C GLU A 405 -20.48 2.00 -14.02
N ALA A 406 -19.32 1.53 -14.48
CA ALA A 406 -18.11 2.36 -14.51
C ALA A 406 -18.29 3.55 -15.45
N ARG A 407 -17.69 4.67 -15.07
CA ARG A 407 -17.66 5.90 -15.86
C ARG A 407 -16.21 6.26 -16.17
N VAL A 408 -15.85 6.15 -17.43
CA VAL A 408 -14.45 6.18 -17.87
C VAL A 408 -14.22 7.19 -18.99
N CYS A 409 -13.00 7.71 -19.07
CA CYS A 409 -12.56 8.64 -20.07
C CYS A 409 -12.03 7.91 -21.30
N SER A 410 -12.94 7.65 -22.25
CA SER A 410 -12.63 6.93 -23.49
C SER A 410 -12.23 7.87 -24.61
N LEU A 411 -11.15 7.52 -25.32
CA LEU A 411 -10.80 8.16 -26.59
C LEU A 411 -11.85 7.81 -27.64
N VAL A 412 -12.59 8.81 -28.09
CA VAL A 412 -13.53 8.71 -29.20
C VAL A 412 -12.86 9.37 -30.39
N GLN A 413 -12.49 8.59 -31.41
CA GLN A 413 -12.01 9.20 -32.65
C GLN A 413 -13.11 10.11 -33.20
N PRO A 414 -12.79 11.35 -33.64
CA PRO A 414 -13.76 12.11 -34.42
C PRO A 414 -14.19 11.24 -35.59
N GLY A 415 -15.50 11.07 -35.76
CA GLY A 415 -16.07 10.18 -36.76
C GLY A 415 -15.39 10.37 -38.12
N LYS A 416 -14.97 9.26 -38.73
CA LYS A 416 -14.65 9.25 -40.15
C LYS A 416 -15.89 9.56 -40.96
#